data_AF-A0A0F8YPD0-F1
#
_entry.id   AF-A0A0F8YPD0-F1
#
_cell.length_a   1.000
_cell.length_b   1.000
_cell.length_c   1.000
_cell.angle_alpha   90.00
_cell.angle_beta   90.00
_cell.angle_gamma   90.00
#
_symmetry.space_group_name_H-M   'P 1'
#
loop_
_entity.id
_entity.type
_entity.pdbx_description
1 polymer ?
#
loop_
_entity_poly.entity_id
_entity_poly.type
_entity_poly.pdbx_seq_one_letter_code
_entity_poly.pdbx_strand_id
1 'polypeptide(L)'
;DITKELLDIAIEENPGYSYELLISPDLSGVYLSEVEQFYTSTVLQHNTNESIKLILSELSKAGNLKSIVMYESSAYGVNVNPSHMNWRTVEDYEKIVREHFDVLKFEYFKHMIHGSEHALMKYGV
;
A
#
# COMPACT_ATOMS: atom_id res chain seq x y z
N ASP A 1 -0.90 6.41 7.92
CA ASP A 1 -1.34 6.64 9.32
C ASP A 1 -2.41 7.68 9.37
N ILE A 2 -3.44 7.47 10.18
CA ILE A 2 -4.68 8.25 10.11
C ILE A 2 -4.72 9.39 11.13
N THR A 3 -3.81 9.43 12.11
CA THR A 3 -3.87 10.40 13.20
C THR A 3 -2.52 11.05 13.46
N LYS A 4 -2.58 12.30 13.94
CA LYS A 4 -1.39 13.09 14.28
C LYS A 4 -0.59 12.42 15.40
N GLU A 5 -1.27 11.77 16.33
CA GLU A 5 -0.65 11.06 17.46
C GLU A 5 0.25 9.91 16.99
N LEU A 6 -0.20 9.10 16.02
CA LEU A 6 0.64 8.03 15.45
C LEU A 6 1.86 8.59 14.71
N LEU A 7 1.68 9.71 14.01
CA LEU A 7 2.79 10.39 13.33
C LEU A 7 3.80 10.94 14.33
N ASP A 8 3.35 11.52 15.43
CA ASP A 8 4.21 12.07 16.49
C ASP A 8 5.06 10.96 17.13
N ILE A 9 4.45 9.79 17.40
CA ILE A 9 5.19 8.60 17.87
C ILE A 9 6.24 8.18 16.83
N ALA A 10 5.90 8.15 15.55
CA ALA A 10 6.86 7.77 14.50
C ALA A 10 8.06 8.74 14.43
N ILE A 11 7.80 10.06 14.52
CA ILE A 11 8.83 11.10 14.55
C ILE A 11 9.75 10.94 15.77
N GLU A 12 9.17 10.69 16.94
CA GLU A 12 9.92 10.52 18.20
C GLU A 12 10.81 9.28 18.17
N GLU A 13 10.27 8.14 17.72
CA GLU A 13 10.95 6.86 17.73
C GLU A 13 11.98 6.71 16.59
N ASN A 14 11.82 7.45 15.50
CA ASN A 14 12.65 7.32 14.30
C ASN A 14 13.14 8.70 13.82
N PRO A 15 13.99 9.38 14.61
CA PRO A 15 14.56 10.66 14.24
C PRO A 15 15.49 10.50 13.04
N GLY A 16 15.35 11.37 12.05
CA GLY A 16 16.18 11.36 10.83
C GLY A 16 15.44 10.96 9.56
N TYR A 17 14.18 10.53 9.67
CA TYR A 17 13.28 10.39 8.53
C TYR A 17 12.41 11.64 8.34
N SER A 18 11.89 11.81 7.13
CA SER A 18 10.90 12.83 6.81
C SER A 18 9.49 12.26 6.93
N TYR A 19 8.60 13.03 7.52
CA TYR A 19 7.24 12.63 7.84
C TYR A 19 6.25 13.63 7.27
N GLU A 20 5.20 13.12 6.64
CA GLU A 20 4.12 13.94 6.11
C GLU A 20 2.78 13.33 6.50
N LEU A 21 1.91 14.16 7.10
CA LEU A 21 0.56 13.72 7.43
C LEU A 21 -0.33 13.85 6.20
N LEU A 22 -0.79 12.72 5.68
CA LEU A 22 -1.74 12.69 4.57
C LEU A 22 -3.16 12.51 5.12
N ILE A 23 -4.02 13.50 4.90
CA ILE A 23 -5.44 13.47 5.31
C ILE A 23 -6.31 12.82 4.21
N SER A 24 -5.80 12.76 2.99
CA SER A 24 -6.43 12.14 1.81
C SER A 24 -5.40 11.26 1.08
N PRO A 25 -5.85 10.32 0.21
CA PRO A 25 -4.96 9.53 -0.65
C PRO A 25 -4.32 10.34 -1.80
N ASP A 26 -4.44 11.67 -1.77
CA ASP A 26 -3.85 12.55 -2.76
C ASP A 26 -2.40 12.85 -2.37
N LEU A 27 -1.47 12.50 -3.25
CA LEU A 27 -0.04 12.76 -3.08
C LEU A 27 0.41 14.02 -3.82
N SER A 28 -0.54 14.85 -4.30
CA SER A 28 -0.21 16.13 -4.92
C SER A 28 0.49 17.04 -3.91
N GLY A 29 1.72 17.44 -4.22
CA GLY A 29 2.57 18.25 -3.35
C GLY A 29 3.62 17.45 -2.55
N VAL A 30 3.52 16.12 -2.52
CA VAL A 30 4.56 15.25 -1.93
C VAL A 30 5.75 15.18 -2.88
N TYR A 31 6.96 15.34 -2.36
CA TYR A 31 8.19 15.21 -3.15
C TYR A 31 8.50 13.73 -3.42
N LEU A 32 8.06 13.22 -4.57
CA LEU A 32 8.20 11.81 -4.94
C LEU A 32 9.42 11.50 -5.83
N SER A 33 10.16 12.51 -6.31
CA SER A 33 11.19 12.28 -7.34
C SER A 33 12.38 11.43 -6.88
N GLU A 34 12.60 11.27 -5.58
CA GLU A 34 13.68 10.44 -5.02
C GLU A 34 13.17 9.11 -4.45
N VAL A 35 11.87 8.84 -4.54
CA VAL A 35 11.27 7.62 -4.00
C VAL A 35 11.63 6.44 -4.91
N GLU A 36 12.43 5.51 -4.38
CA GLU A 36 12.80 4.28 -5.08
C GLU A 36 11.89 3.09 -4.73
N GLN A 37 11.21 3.14 -3.59
CA GLN A 37 10.33 2.09 -3.11
C GLN A 37 9.07 2.66 -2.45
N PHE A 38 7.93 2.06 -2.78
CA PHE A 38 6.68 2.25 -2.05
C PHE A 38 6.38 1.00 -1.21
N TYR A 39 6.08 1.19 0.07
CA TYR A 39 5.74 0.12 0.99
C TYR A 39 4.41 0.40 1.70
N THR A 40 3.59 -0.63 1.85
CA THR A 40 2.34 -0.61 2.62
C THR A 40 2.13 -1.93 3.35
N SER A 41 1.50 -1.86 4.53
CA SER A 41 1.18 -3.02 5.34
C SER A 41 -0.16 -2.85 6.03
N THR A 42 -1.16 -3.61 5.58
CA THR A 42 -2.53 -3.68 6.11
C THR A 42 -3.26 -2.33 6.05
N VAL A 43 -2.89 -1.46 5.12
CA VAL A 43 -3.49 -0.12 4.96
C VAL A 43 -4.42 -0.08 3.75
N LEU A 44 -4.01 -0.65 2.62
CA LEU A 44 -4.80 -0.56 1.39
C LEU A 44 -6.09 -1.37 1.47
N GLN A 45 -6.13 -2.43 2.28
CA GLN A 45 -7.36 -3.17 2.59
C GLN A 45 -8.45 -2.31 3.24
N HIS A 46 -8.15 -1.12 3.77
CA HIS A 46 -9.13 -0.18 4.34
C HIS A 46 -9.58 0.92 3.36
N ASN A 47 -9.03 0.91 2.14
CA ASN A 47 -9.26 1.94 1.13
C ASN A 47 -10.08 1.38 -0.05
N THR A 48 -10.83 2.25 -0.73
CA THR A 48 -11.54 1.89 -1.96
C THR A 48 -10.56 1.68 -3.12
N ASN A 49 -11.04 1.08 -4.22
CA ASN A 49 -10.20 0.89 -5.41
C ASN A 49 -9.74 2.23 -6.00
N GLU A 50 -10.62 3.24 -5.97
CA GLU A 50 -10.37 4.57 -6.50
C GLU A 50 -9.24 5.26 -5.74
N SER A 51 -9.24 5.16 -4.40
CA SER A 51 -8.16 5.71 -3.56
C SER A 51 -6.81 5.05 -3.85
N ILE A 52 -6.78 3.72 -4.01
CA ILE A 52 -5.54 2.99 -4.33
C ILE A 52 -5.04 3.39 -5.72
N LYS A 53 -5.94 3.48 -6.71
CA LYS A 53 -5.59 3.91 -8.07
C LYS A 53 -5.05 5.34 -8.09
N LEU A 54 -5.59 6.24 -7.27
CA LEU A 54 -5.05 7.60 -7.14
C LEU A 54 -3.61 7.57 -6.60
N ILE A 55 -3.36 6.85 -5.49
CA ILE A 55 -2.03 6.69 -4.91
C ILE A 55 -1.04 6.14 -5.96
N LEU A 56 -1.41 5.05 -6.63
CA LEU A 56 -0.56 4.41 -7.65
C LEU A 56 -0.33 5.30 -8.86
N SER A 57 -1.34 6.08 -9.28
CA SER A 57 -1.21 7.03 -10.38
C SER A 57 -0.31 8.22 -10.04
N GLU A 58 -0.26 8.67 -8.79
CA GLU A 58 0.69 9.71 -8.38
C GLU A 58 2.10 9.13 -8.24
N LEU A 59 2.22 7.93 -7.68
CA LEU A 59 3.50 7.21 -7.59
C LEU A 59 4.09 6.87 -8.96
N SER A 60 3.28 6.59 -9.98
CA SER A 60 3.80 6.29 -11.33
C SER A 60 4.40 7.51 -12.03
N LYS A 61 4.14 8.73 -11.51
CA LYS A 61 4.81 9.96 -11.94
C LYS A 61 6.19 10.13 -11.28
N ALA A 62 6.50 9.34 -10.25
CA ALA A 62 7.83 9.31 -9.64
C ALA A 62 8.81 8.63 -10.61
N GLY A 63 9.73 9.41 -11.18
CA GLY A 63 10.66 8.89 -12.20
C GLY A 63 11.66 7.85 -11.71
N ASN A 64 11.77 7.61 -10.40
CA ASN A 64 12.77 6.74 -9.78
C ASN A 64 12.20 5.52 -9.05
N LEU A 65 10.88 5.31 -9.07
CA LEU A 65 10.27 4.17 -8.37
C LEU A 65 10.66 2.86 -9.05
N LYS A 66 11.29 1.95 -8.31
CA LYS A 66 11.79 0.64 -8.80
C LYS A 66 11.05 -0.54 -8.20
N SER A 67 10.41 -0.34 -7.05
CA SER A 67 9.73 -1.43 -6.35
C SER A 67 8.50 -0.99 -5.58
N ILE A 68 7.48 -1.84 -5.61
CA ILE A 68 6.28 -1.73 -4.78
C ILE A 68 6.19 -2.98 -3.92
N VAL A 69 6.03 -2.81 -2.62
CA VAL A 69 5.90 -3.90 -1.65
C VAL A 69 4.62 -3.70 -0.86
N MET A 70 3.68 -4.63 -0.99
CA MET A 70 2.38 -4.56 -0.32
C MET A 70 2.18 -5.78 0.56
N TYR A 71 1.88 -5.57 1.82
CA TYR A 71 1.46 -6.64 2.73
C TYR A 71 -0.01 -6.42 3.11
N GLU A 72 -0.94 -7.14 2.50
CA GLU A 72 -2.38 -6.87 2.64
C GLU A 72 -3.16 -8.17 2.85
N SER A 73 -4.40 -8.09 3.33
CA SER A 73 -5.29 -9.24 3.29
C SER A 73 -5.58 -9.67 1.84
N SER A 74 -5.53 -10.99 1.57
CA SER A 74 -5.54 -11.54 0.21
C SER A 74 -6.63 -12.58 -0.08
N ALA A 75 -7.53 -12.81 0.87
CA ALA A 75 -8.70 -13.67 0.65
C ALA A 75 -9.85 -13.23 1.54
N TYR A 76 -11.07 -13.60 1.13
CA TYR A 76 -12.25 -13.47 1.97
C TYR A 76 -12.12 -14.35 3.21
N GLY A 77 -11.94 -13.72 4.38
CA GLY A 77 -11.94 -14.42 5.66
C GLY A 77 -13.31 -15.06 5.93
N VAL A 78 -13.31 -16.36 6.20
CA VAL A 78 -14.53 -17.19 6.35
C VAL A 78 -15.35 -16.83 7.60
N ASN A 79 -14.80 -16.05 8.55
CA ASN A 79 -15.42 -15.87 9.88
C ASN A 79 -15.55 -14.44 10.38
N VAL A 80 -15.07 -13.44 9.64
CA VAL A 80 -15.22 -12.04 10.04
C VAL A 80 -15.23 -11.24 8.75
N ASN A 81 -16.38 -10.68 8.38
CA ASN A 81 -16.46 -9.66 7.35
C ASN A 81 -16.57 -8.30 8.07
N PRO A 82 -15.47 -7.77 8.66
CA PRO A 82 -15.50 -6.42 9.17
C PRO A 82 -15.90 -5.48 8.03
N SER A 83 -16.99 -4.74 8.23
CA SER A 83 -17.54 -3.79 7.26
C SER A 83 -16.58 -2.66 6.85
N HIS A 84 -15.39 -2.60 7.45
CA HIS A 84 -14.36 -1.59 7.22
C HIS A 84 -13.21 -2.09 6.32
N MET A 85 -13.31 -3.30 5.75
CA MET A 85 -12.32 -3.85 4.82
C MET A 85 -12.88 -3.99 3.40
N ASN A 86 -12.10 -3.53 2.43
CA ASN A 86 -12.29 -3.79 1.01
C ASN A 86 -11.44 -5.02 0.64
N TRP A 87 -12.11 -6.17 0.56
CA TRP A 87 -11.47 -7.43 0.23
C TRP A 87 -10.97 -7.46 -1.20
N ARG A 88 -9.73 -7.93 -1.36
CA ARG A 88 -9.06 -8.11 -2.64
C ARG A 88 -8.24 -9.38 -2.58
N THR A 89 -8.22 -10.09 -3.68
CA THR A 89 -7.27 -11.19 -3.90
C THR A 89 -5.91 -10.64 -4.31
N VAL A 90 -4.89 -11.51 -4.33
CA VAL A 90 -3.57 -11.14 -4.87
C VAL A 90 -3.71 -10.69 -6.33
N GLU A 91 -4.57 -11.37 -7.09
CA GLU A 91 -4.86 -11.10 -8.50
C GLU A 91 -5.55 -9.74 -8.68
N ASP A 92 -6.42 -9.34 -7.76
CA ASP A 92 -7.04 -8.01 -7.77
C ASP A 92 -6.00 -6.90 -7.55
N TYR A 93 -5.10 -7.09 -6.57
CA TYR A 93 -4.01 -6.15 -6.33
C TYR A 93 -3.05 -6.07 -7.52
N GLU A 94 -2.64 -7.21 -8.07
CA GLU A 94 -1.78 -7.25 -9.25
C GLU A 94 -2.41 -6.50 -10.43
N LYS A 95 -3.71 -6.75 -10.70
CA LYS A 95 -4.43 -6.05 -11.76
C LYS A 95 -4.40 -4.54 -11.56
N ILE A 96 -4.69 -4.06 -10.35
CA ILE A 96 -4.70 -2.62 -10.05
C ILE A 96 -3.29 -2.01 -10.23
N VAL A 97 -2.23 -2.68 -9.80
CA VAL A 97 -0.84 -2.19 -10.00
C VAL A 97 -0.48 -2.11 -11.48
N ARG A 98 -0.83 -3.14 -12.26
CA ARG A 98 -0.54 -3.20 -13.71
C ARG A 98 -1.31 -2.15 -14.53
N GLU A 99 -2.35 -1.53 -13.98
CA GLU A 99 -3.02 -0.39 -14.64
C GLU A 99 -2.13 0.87 -14.68
N HIS A 100 -1.12 0.97 -13.79
CA HIS A 100 -0.30 2.17 -13.62
C HIS A 100 1.20 1.94 -13.86
N PHE A 101 1.67 0.69 -13.83
CA PHE A 101 3.10 0.34 -13.92
C PHE A 101 3.35 -0.80 -14.91
N ASP A 102 4.48 -0.74 -15.61
CA ASP A 102 5.01 -1.88 -16.39
C ASP A 102 5.71 -2.87 -15.45
N VAL A 103 4.94 -3.79 -14.86
CA VAL A 103 5.45 -4.74 -13.88
C VAL A 103 6.35 -5.79 -14.55
N LEU A 104 7.67 -5.63 -14.38
CA LEU A 104 8.73 -6.50 -14.89
C LEU A 104 8.85 -7.80 -14.10
N LYS A 105 8.60 -7.75 -12.79
CA LYS A 105 8.68 -8.91 -11.88
C LYS A 105 7.55 -8.85 -10.86
N PHE A 106 6.90 -9.98 -10.63
CA PHE A 106 5.89 -10.13 -9.59
C PHE A 106 6.13 -11.40 -8.79
N GLU A 107 6.22 -11.26 -7.47
CA GLU A 107 6.36 -12.37 -6.52
C GLU A 107 5.40 -12.16 -5.35
N TYR A 108 4.82 -13.24 -4.82
CA TYR A 108 4.01 -13.15 -3.61
C TYR A 108 4.20 -14.36 -2.69
N PHE A 109 3.95 -14.13 -1.40
CA PHE A 109 3.93 -15.16 -0.37
C PHE A 109 2.67 -14.98 0.48
N LYS A 110 1.92 -16.07 0.70
CA LYS A 110 0.68 -16.08 1.47
C LYS A 110 0.89 -16.78 2.81
N HIS A 111 0.20 -16.29 3.84
CA HIS A 111 0.09 -16.97 5.12
C HIS A 111 -1.22 -16.64 5.83
N MET A 112 -1.55 -17.41 6.87
CA MET A 112 -2.75 -17.22 7.67
C MET A 112 -2.41 -16.49 8.97
N ILE A 113 -3.05 -15.35 9.23
CA ILE A 113 -2.98 -14.63 10.50
C ILE A 113 -4.39 -14.51 11.06
N HIS A 114 -4.59 -14.98 12.31
CA HIS A 114 -5.88 -14.88 13.01
C HIS A 114 -7.09 -15.40 12.19
N GLY A 115 -6.87 -16.43 11.35
CA GLY A 115 -7.92 -16.99 10.49
C GLY A 115 -8.22 -16.20 9.21
N SER A 116 -7.47 -15.14 8.92
CA SER A 116 -7.49 -14.38 7.67
C SER A 116 -6.26 -14.68 6.82
N GLU A 117 -6.41 -14.75 5.50
CA GLU A 117 -5.27 -14.85 4.59
C GLU A 117 -4.67 -13.47 4.36
N HIS A 118 -3.35 -13.37 4.48
CA HIS A 118 -2.57 -12.21 4.11
C HIS A 118 -1.51 -12.60 3.09
N ALA A 119 -1.19 -11.67 2.19
CA ALA A 119 -0.12 -11.82 1.22
C ALA A 119 0.90 -10.69 1.34
N LEU A 120 2.17 -11.06 1.32
CA LEU A 120 3.26 -10.17 0.95
C LEU A 120 3.44 -10.24 -0.56
N MET A 121 3.24 -9.13 -1.24
CA MET A 121 3.33 -8.96 -2.69
C MET A 121 4.47 -8.00 -3.02
N LYS A 122 5.32 -8.38 -3.97
CA LYS A 122 6.48 -7.58 -4.40
C LYS A 122 6.45 -7.41 -5.91
N TYR A 123 6.50 -6.17 -6.36
CA TYR A 123 6.52 -5.78 -7.76
C TYR A 123 7.84 -5.06 -8.06
N GLY A 124 8.54 -5.50 -9.09
CA GLY A 124 9.56 -4.71 -9.76
C GLY A 124 8.91 -3.95 -10.91
N VAL A 125 9.06 -2.63 -10.91
CA VAL A 125 8.44 -1.68 -11.86
C VAL A 125 9.49 -0.80 -12.53
#